data_AF-A0A2N5IRS5-F1
#
_entry.id   AF-A0A2N5IRS5-F1
#
_cell.length_a   1.000
_cell.length_b   1.000
_cell.length_c   1.000
_cell.angle_alpha   90.00
_cell.angle_beta   90.00
_cell.angle_gamma   90.00
#
_symmetry.space_group_name_H-M   'P 1'
#
loop_
_entity.id
_entity.type
_entity.pdbx_description
1 polymer ?
#
loop_
_entity_poly.entity_id
_entity_poly.type
_entity_poly.pdbx_seq_one_letter_code
_entity_poly.pdbx_strand_id
1 'polypeptide(L)'
;MKPHHNIEKGESHCGLERIAASLIVPAFGLVMLAACSSPFTVNNGTDTEAVDNTNTSSTSGSKDNDGPQEPSIEVKRFVSCLTSKGFDARSVGWDNSQVGVVELDAAGNPAQSEIRYLEDGTEEHYHATPPELYPNVKSSGGIGNSITKEDWNYVIFRSAADMAGSPYASKQSDYAACEAAVPDFSQSTFSAADPEANASKEDKAAVLQYAQNARAKGFSWIADPSGEHPLTITIPNTVSEEDVRRFFQECPANDTPVIFGWIGDYSYDTFAVQQAMN
;
A
#
# COMPACT_ATOMS: atom_id res chain seq x y z
N MET A 1 46.01 22.16 23.64
CA MET A 1 46.32 22.19 25.08
C MET A 1 45.01 22.13 25.87
N LYS A 2 44.77 21.03 26.59
CA LYS A 2 43.91 20.97 27.80
C LYS A 2 44.62 21.75 28.94
N PRO A 3 43.97 22.17 30.07
CA PRO A 3 43.05 21.37 30.92
C PRO A 3 41.87 22.13 31.60
N HIS A 4 40.74 21.46 31.96
CA HIS A 4 40.21 21.12 33.32
C HIS A 4 40.02 22.32 34.30
N HIS A 5 38.98 22.51 35.13
CA HIS A 5 37.93 21.72 35.81
C HIS A 5 36.77 22.69 36.16
N ASN A 6 35.50 22.30 36.30
CA ASN A 6 34.95 21.88 37.59
C ASN A 6 33.58 21.19 37.47
N ILE A 7 33.42 20.22 38.36
CA ILE A 7 32.26 19.37 38.63
C ILE A 7 31.54 19.99 39.83
N GLU A 8 30.21 20.08 39.77
CA GLU A 8 29.33 20.17 40.95
C GLU A 8 28.04 19.40 40.58
N LYS A 9 27.97 18.09 40.84
CA LYS A 9 27.33 17.44 42.00
C LYS A 9 25.96 18.02 42.39
N GLY A 10 24.92 17.28 42.00
CA GLY A 10 23.58 17.35 42.57
C GLY A 10 22.95 15.96 42.58
N GLU A 11 23.41 15.09 43.48
CA GLU A 11 22.66 13.91 43.91
C GLU A 11 21.61 14.35 44.94
N SER A 12 20.37 13.92 44.77
CA SER A 12 19.53 13.56 45.91
C SER A 12 18.58 12.43 45.54
N HIS A 13 18.77 11.33 46.27
CA HIS A 13 18.01 10.11 46.30
C HIS A 13 16.61 10.28 46.90
N CYS A 14 15.77 9.28 46.62
CA CYS A 14 14.66 8.71 47.40
C CYS A 14 13.37 8.66 46.56
N GLY A 15 12.67 7.54 46.39
CA GLY A 15 12.74 6.26 47.09
C GLY A 15 12.15 5.14 46.25
N LEU A 16 12.64 3.94 46.55
CA LEU A 16 12.29 2.67 45.94
C LEU A 16 11.42 1.94 46.97
N GLU A 17 10.09 1.96 46.79
CA GLU A 17 9.21 1.07 47.53
C GLU A 17 8.90 -0.17 46.70
N ARG A 18 9.46 -1.29 47.17
CA ARG A 18 9.02 -2.65 46.90
C ARG A 18 7.64 -2.85 47.53
N ILE A 19 6.66 -3.30 46.75
CA ILE A 19 5.59 -4.16 47.27
C ILE A 19 5.47 -5.37 46.35
N ALA A 20 5.59 -6.54 46.98
CA ALA A 20 5.52 -7.85 46.38
C ALA A 20 4.07 -8.38 46.34
N ALA A 21 3.92 -9.40 45.48
CA ALA A 21 2.94 -10.49 45.55
C ALA A 21 1.52 -10.22 45.04
N SER A 22 1.11 -10.88 43.95
CA SER A 22 0.61 -12.26 44.02
C SER A 22 0.13 -12.79 42.66
N LEU A 23 0.36 -14.09 42.49
CA LEU A 23 -0.17 -15.02 41.50
C LEU A 23 -1.67 -14.86 41.20
N ILE A 24 -2.07 -14.98 39.92
CA ILE A 24 -3.17 -15.86 39.46
C ILE A 24 -2.84 -16.37 38.04
N VAL A 25 -2.65 -17.69 37.92
CA VAL A 25 -2.77 -18.47 36.68
C VAL A 25 -4.23 -18.93 36.58
N PRO A 26 -4.83 -18.89 35.39
CA PRO A 26 -5.65 -20.02 34.97
C PRO A 26 -5.30 -20.47 33.55
N ALA A 27 -4.93 -21.75 33.47
CA ALA A 27 -4.97 -22.54 32.26
C ALA A 27 -6.42 -22.97 31.98
N PHE A 28 -6.95 -22.61 30.81
CA PHE A 28 -8.14 -23.15 30.16
C PHE A 28 -8.02 -22.73 28.68
N GLY A 29 -8.11 -23.53 27.64
CA GLY A 29 -8.30 -24.96 27.46
C GLY A 29 -8.13 -25.20 25.95
N LEU A 30 -7.46 -26.30 25.59
CA LEU A 30 -7.36 -26.77 24.20
C LEU A 30 -8.76 -27.14 23.69
N VAL A 31 -9.20 -26.54 22.59
CA VAL A 31 -10.24 -27.12 21.73
C VAL A 31 -9.60 -27.42 20.39
N MET A 32 -9.26 -28.69 20.20
CA MET A 32 -9.12 -29.27 18.87
C MET A 32 -10.52 -29.39 18.26
N LEU A 33 -10.69 -28.91 17.04
CA LEU A 33 -11.73 -29.36 16.13
C LEU A 33 -11.05 -29.92 14.88
N ALA A 34 -11.12 -31.25 14.77
CA ALA A 34 -10.74 -32.04 13.63
C ALA A 34 -11.91 -32.17 12.64
N ALA A 35 -11.56 -32.36 11.36
CA ALA A 35 -12.37 -32.85 10.24
C ALA A 35 -13.50 -31.92 9.77
N CYS A 36 -13.71 -31.68 8.47
CA CYS A 36 -13.85 -32.69 7.42
C CYS A 36 -13.22 -32.28 6.09
N SER A 37 -12.34 -33.16 5.61
CA SER A 37 -12.02 -33.36 4.20
C SER A 37 -13.22 -33.93 3.43
N SER A 38 -13.46 -33.46 2.20
CA SER A 38 -13.87 -34.32 1.09
C SER A 38 -13.48 -33.71 -0.27
N PRO A 39 -13.09 -34.53 -1.25
CA PRO A 39 -12.47 -34.10 -2.50
C PRO A 39 -13.50 -33.94 -3.62
N PHE A 40 -13.23 -33.03 -4.56
CA PHE A 40 -13.80 -33.13 -5.90
C PHE A 40 -12.68 -33.37 -6.91
N THR A 41 -12.68 -34.59 -7.44
CA THR A 41 -12.00 -35.01 -8.65
C THR A 41 -12.72 -34.44 -9.87
N VAL A 42 -11.98 -33.78 -10.78
CA VAL A 42 -12.29 -33.83 -12.22
C VAL A 42 -10.98 -34.02 -13.00
N ASN A 43 -11.03 -35.00 -13.88
CA ASN A 43 -9.97 -35.56 -14.71
C ASN A 43 -9.58 -34.67 -15.91
N ASN A 44 -8.31 -34.82 -16.30
CA ASN A 44 -7.72 -34.90 -17.64
C ASN A 44 -8.23 -34.02 -18.79
N GLY A 45 -7.30 -33.22 -19.31
CA GLY A 45 -7.18 -32.89 -20.72
C GLY A 45 -5.72 -32.62 -21.06
N THR A 46 -4.96 -33.66 -21.41
CA THR A 46 -3.69 -33.54 -22.12
C THR A 46 -3.97 -33.37 -23.60
N ASP A 47 -3.42 -32.34 -24.24
CA ASP A 47 -2.97 -32.40 -25.62
C ASP A 47 -1.69 -31.56 -25.79
N THR A 48 -0.78 -32.15 -26.57
CA THR A 48 0.61 -31.76 -26.87
C THR A 48 0.60 -31.10 -28.26
N GLU A 49 1.26 -29.98 -28.55
CA GLU A 49 2.56 -29.82 -29.24
C GLU A 49 2.59 -28.34 -29.72
N ALA A 50 3.57 -27.50 -29.37
CA ALA A 50 4.94 -27.33 -29.90
C ALA A 50 5.08 -26.41 -31.14
N VAL A 51 6.18 -25.63 -31.15
CA VAL A 51 6.83 -24.81 -32.21
C VAL A 51 6.40 -23.33 -32.26
N ASP A 52 7.11 -22.38 -31.64
CA ASP A 52 8.45 -21.79 -31.94
C ASP A 52 8.43 -20.78 -33.12
N ASN A 53 8.61 -19.48 -32.84
CA ASN A 53 9.84 -18.72 -33.11
C ASN A 53 9.60 -17.19 -33.26
N THR A 54 10.37 -16.43 -32.48
CA THR A 54 10.89 -15.06 -32.69
C THR A 54 10.15 -14.07 -33.60
N ASN A 55 9.70 -12.94 -33.02
CA ASN A 55 10.25 -11.65 -33.47
C ASN A 55 10.18 -10.56 -32.39
N THR A 56 11.36 -10.07 -32.04
CA THR A 56 11.60 -8.87 -31.24
C THR A 56 11.19 -7.64 -32.04
N SER A 57 10.21 -6.89 -31.57
CA SER A 57 10.12 -5.46 -31.86
C SER A 57 9.58 -4.73 -30.63
N SER A 58 10.55 -4.26 -29.86
CA SER A 58 10.44 -3.15 -28.94
C SER A 58 9.72 -1.98 -29.61
N THR A 59 8.52 -1.68 -29.13
CA THR A 59 7.96 -0.34 -29.24
C THR A 59 7.52 0.06 -27.83
N SER A 60 8.40 0.80 -27.18
CA SER A 60 8.11 1.55 -25.97
C SER A 60 7.05 2.58 -26.32
N GLY A 61 5.80 2.29 -25.96
CA GLY A 61 4.71 3.25 -25.95
C GLY A 61 4.22 3.35 -24.52
N SER A 62 4.68 4.37 -23.79
CA SER A 62 4.08 4.78 -22.52
C SER A 62 2.58 4.99 -22.78
N LYS A 63 1.75 4.18 -22.16
CA LYS A 63 0.30 4.41 -22.05
C LYS A 63 0.06 4.95 -20.65
N ASP A 64 0.27 6.25 -20.51
CA ASP A 64 -0.01 7.00 -19.29
C ASP A 64 -1.53 7.28 -19.24
N ASN A 65 -2.40 6.27 -19.04
CA ASN A 65 -3.86 6.50 -18.96
C ASN A 65 -4.68 5.46 -18.18
N ASP A 66 -4.11 4.58 -17.37
CA ASP A 66 -4.91 3.88 -16.36
C ASP A 66 -4.94 4.79 -15.10
N GLY A 67 -5.56 4.44 -13.99
CA GLY A 67 -5.21 5.13 -12.75
C GLY A 67 -5.58 4.32 -11.52
N PRO A 68 -5.31 4.83 -10.32
CA PRO A 68 -5.22 3.96 -9.17
C PRO A 68 -6.55 3.39 -8.67
N GLN A 69 -6.61 2.07 -8.47
CA GLN A 69 -7.82 1.38 -7.99
C GLN A 69 -8.19 1.75 -6.54
N GLU A 70 -9.46 1.66 -6.13
CA GLU A 70 -9.76 1.70 -4.68
C GLU A 70 -9.07 0.51 -3.99
N PRO A 71 -8.32 0.72 -2.89
CA PRO A 71 -7.74 -0.41 -2.17
C PRO A 71 -8.83 -1.38 -1.71
N SER A 72 -8.62 -2.69 -1.90
CA SER A 72 -9.58 -3.70 -1.44
C SER A 72 -9.78 -3.65 0.09
N ILE A 73 -10.88 -4.24 0.58
CA ILE A 73 -11.14 -4.28 2.03
C ILE A 73 -10.03 -5.02 2.80
N GLU A 74 -9.39 -6.01 2.17
CA GLU A 74 -8.24 -6.73 2.72
C GLU A 74 -7.02 -5.83 2.83
N VAL A 75 -6.71 -5.03 1.80
CA VAL A 75 -5.63 -4.04 1.83
C VAL A 75 -5.85 -3.04 2.95
N LYS A 76 -7.05 -2.46 3.05
CA LYS A 76 -7.41 -1.50 4.11
C LYS A 76 -7.26 -2.10 5.50
N ARG A 77 -7.73 -3.34 5.70
CA ARG A 77 -7.57 -4.07 6.97
C ARG A 77 -6.11 -4.30 7.31
N PHE A 78 -5.28 -4.66 6.33
CA PHE A 78 -3.86 -4.90 6.55
C PHE A 78 -3.12 -3.61 6.90
N VAL A 79 -3.36 -2.52 6.16
CA VAL A 79 -2.85 -1.17 6.46
C VAL A 79 -3.28 -0.73 7.86
N SER A 80 -4.55 -0.90 8.22
CA SER A 80 -5.08 -0.57 9.54
C SER A 80 -4.40 -1.38 10.65
N CYS A 81 -4.16 -2.68 10.44
CA CYS A 81 -3.42 -3.49 11.40
C CYS A 81 -1.99 -2.98 11.59
N LEU A 82 -1.25 -2.75 10.50
CA LEU A 82 0.13 -2.26 10.55
C LEU A 82 0.23 -0.89 11.22
N THR A 83 -0.65 0.05 10.88
CA THR A 83 -0.69 1.38 11.51
C THR A 83 -0.98 1.30 13.00
N SER A 84 -1.88 0.41 13.44
CA SER A 84 -2.13 0.18 14.88
C SER A 84 -0.90 -0.38 15.64
N LYS A 85 0.04 -1.00 14.92
CA LYS A 85 1.34 -1.49 15.42
C LYS A 85 2.49 -0.49 15.25
N GLY A 86 2.16 0.74 14.83
CA GLY A 86 3.10 1.84 14.68
C GLY A 86 4.01 1.71 13.46
N PHE A 87 3.58 1.01 12.42
CA PHE A 87 4.17 1.18 11.09
C PHE A 87 3.51 2.40 10.42
N ASP A 88 4.28 3.25 9.74
CA ASP A 88 3.70 4.16 8.74
C ASP A 88 3.53 3.34 7.47
N ALA A 89 2.32 2.80 7.27
CA ALA A 89 1.99 1.89 6.19
C ALA A 89 0.85 2.48 5.36
N ARG A 90 0.92 2.32 4.04
CA ARG A 90 -0.04 2.87 3.08
C ARG A 90 -0.24 1.89 1.94
N SER A 91 -1.42 1.92 1.30
CA SER A 91 -1.56 1.24 0.02
C SER A 91 -0.67 1.92 -1.02
N VAL A 92 0.00 1.14 -1.84
CA VAL A 92 0.93 1.59 -2.87
C VAL A 92 0.73 0.79 -4.14
N GLY A 93 1.43 1.21 -5.18
CA GLY A 93 1.25 0.67 -6.51
C GLY A 93 -0.01 1.23 -7.17
N TRP A 94 -0.06 1.05 -8.48
CA TRP A 94 -1.15 1.54 -9.29
C TRP A 94 -2.50 1.02 -8.81
N ASP A 95 -2.66 -0.30 -8.69
CA ASP A 95 -3.93 -0.90 -8.29
C ASP A 95 -4.23 -0.77 -6.78
N ASN A 96 -3.41 -0.04 -6.01
CA ASN A 96 -3.45 -0.04 -4.54
C ASN A 96 -3.52 -1.45 -3.92
N SER A 97 -3.03 -2.46 -4.63
CA SER A 97 -3.07 -3.87 -4.24
C SER A 97 -1.85 -4.28 -3.41
N GLN A 98 -0.92 -3.35 -3.22
CA GLN A 98 0.29 -3.54 -2.43
C GLN A 98 0.24 -2.63 -1.20
N VAL A 99 0.96 -3.03 -0.16
CA VAL A 99 1.13 -2.23 1.05
C VAL A 99 2.61 -1.92 1.25
N GLY A 100 2.95 -0.65 1.14
CA GLY A 100 4.26 -0.11 1.45
C GLY A 100 4.34 0.29 2.91
N VAL A 101 5.52 0.13 3.49
CA VAL A 101 5.89 0.70 4.79
C VAL A 101 6.96 1.74 4.54
N VAL A 102 6.90 2.89 5.22
CA VAL A 102 7.91 3.94 5.09
C VAL A 102 9.31 3.34 5.24
N GLU A 103 10.21 3.70 4.33
CA GLU A 103 11.60 3.31 4.42
C GLU A 103 12.28 4.11 5.52
N LEU A 104 13.05 3.43 6.37
CA LEU A 104 13.89 4.03 7.39
C LEU A 104 15.37 4.00 7.00
N ASP A 105 16.08 5.07 7.33
CA ASP A 105 17.54 5.13 7.30
C ASP A 105 18.18 4.30 8.44
N ALA A 106 19.50 4.24 8.48
CA ALA A 106 20.25 3.52 9.51
C ALA A 106 20.04 4.05 10.94
N ALA A 107 19.57 5.29 11.09
CA ALA A 107 19.26 5.92 12.36
C ALA A 107 17.78 5.73 12.77
N GLY A 108 16.95 5.12 11.92
CA GLY A 108 15.54 4.88 12.17
C GLY A 108 14.63 6.05 11.80
N ASN A 109 15.12 7.03 11.02
CA ASN A 109 14.31 8.14 10.51
C ASN A 109 13.78 7.83 9.10
N PRO A 110 12.67 8.45 8.65
CA PRO A 110 12.20 8.31 7.27
C PRO A 110 13.28 8.66 6.24
N ALA A 111 13.52 7.75 5.30
CA ALA A 111 14.51 7.92 4.25
C ALA A 111 14.13 9.09 3.32
N GLN A 112 15.11 9.95 3.04
CA GLN A 112 14.95 11.11 2.18
C GLN A 112 15.40 10.78 0.75
N SER A 113 14.70 11.31 -0.25
CA SER A 113 15.14 11.21 -1.63
C SER A 113 16.35 12.10 -1.88
N GLU A 114 17.17 11.70 -2.85
CA GLU A 114 18.19 12.55 -3.44
C GLU A 114 17.52 13.54 -4.40
N ILE A 115 17.77 14.84 -4.21
CA ILE A 115 17.30 15.87 -5.14
C ILE A 115 18.34 16.04 -6.25
N ARG A 116 17.91 15.83 -7.49
CA ARG A 116 18.69 16.07 -8.71
C ARG A 116 18.06 17.20 -9.50
N TYR A 117 18.89 18.00 -10.15
CA TYR A 117 18.43 19.04 -11.05
C TYR A 117 18.75 18.64 -12.49
N LEU A 118 17.73 18.58 -13.34
CA LEU A 118 17.88 18.37 -14.77
C LEU A 118 18.44 19.63 -15.45
N GLU A 119 18.91 19.49 -16.69
CA GLU A 119 19.53 20.59 -17.44
C GLU A 119 18.57 21.78 -17.67
N ASP A 120 17.26 21.54 -17.68
CA ASP A 120 16.22 22.55 -17.81
C ASP A 120 15.83 23.22 -16.46
N GLY A 121 16.48 22.83 -15.37
CA GLY A 121 16.21 23.31 -14.01
C GLY A 121 15.09 22.56 -13.28
N THR A 122 14.52 21.51 -13.87
CA THR A 122 13.52 20.66 -13.22
C THR A 122 14.14 19.90 -12.06
N GLU A 123 13.45 19.90 -10.92
CA GLU A 123 13.79 19.13 -9.72
C GLU A 123 13.28 17.68 -9.89
N GLU A 124 14.19 16.71 -9.90
CA GLU A 124 13.89 15.28 -9.88
C GLU A 124 14.22 14.72 -8.50
N HIS A 125 13.27 14.00 -7.91
CA HIS A 125 13.44 13.32 -6.63
C HIS A 125 13.75 11.86 -6.92
N TYR A 126 15.01 11.47 -6.71
CA TYR A 126 15.50 10.12 -6.96
C TYR A 126 15.69 9.37 -5.65
N HIS A 127 15.18 8.14 -5.57
CA HIS A 127 15.40 7.27 -4.43
C HIS A 127 15.83 5.87 -4.86
N ALA A 128 16.79 5.29 -4.13
CA ALA A 128 17.21 3.91 -4.29
C ALA A 128 17.41 3.29 -2.90
N THR A 129 16.57 2.31 -2.58
CA THR A 129 16.61 1.60 -1.30
C THR A 129 17.97 0.92 -1.09
N PRO A 130 18.67 1.20 0.02
CA PRO A 130 19.97 0.60 0.30
C PRO A 130 19.85 -0.91 0.55
N PRO A 131 20.44 -1.77 -0.31
CA PRO A 131 20.31 -3.22 -0.16
C PRO A 131 20.96 -3.76 1.12
N GLU A 132 21.92 -3.05 1.69
CA GLU A 132 22.54 -3.37 2.99
C GLU A 132 21.60 -3.15 4.18
N LEU A 133 20.63 -2.23 4.07
CA LEU A 133 19.60 -2.00 5.09
C LEU A 133 18.34 -2.82 4.82
N TYR A 134 18.10 -3.27 3.58
CA TYR A 134 16.91 -4.04 3.22
C TYR A 134 17.26 -5.26 2.37
N PRO A 135 18.03 -6.23 2.91
CA PRO A 135 18.62 -7.31 2.10
C PRO A 135 17.60 -8.26 1.45
N ASN A 136 16.42 -8.38 2.06
CA ASN A 136 15.36 -9.28 1.61
C ASN A 136 14.22 -8.56 0.86
N VAL A 137 14.21 -7.23 0.85
CA VAL A 137 13.22 -6.45 0.11
C VAL A 137 13.54 -6.54 -1.38
N LYS A 138 12.51 -6.80 -2.18
CA LYS A 138 12.60 -6.90 -3.65
C LYS A 138 11.82 -5.82 -4.39
N SER A 139 11.03 -5.05 -3.66
CA SER A 139 10.23 -3.96 -4.23
C SER A 139 10.16 -2.81 -3.23
N SER A 140 10.40 -1.63 -3.75
CA SER A 140 10.38 -0.36 -3.03
C SER A 140 10.09 0.74 -4.04
N GLY A 141 9.78 1.93 -3.55
CA GLY A 141 9.50 3.08 -4.39
C GLY A 141 9.48 4.37 -3.58
N GLY A 142 9.15 5.45 -4.27
CA GLY A 142 8.91 6.75 -3.67
C GLY A 142 7.59 7.31 -4.17
N ILE A 143 6.83 7.94 -3.28
CA ILE A 143 5.71 8.79 -3.63
C ILE A 143 6.15 10.21 -3.35
N GLY A 144 6.44 10.96 -4.40
CA GLY A 144 6.75 12.38 -4.30
C GLY A 144 5.47 13.19 -4.36
N ASN A 145 5.25 14.06 -3.37
CA ASN A 145 4.20 15.06 -3.42
C ASN A 145 4.78 16.37 -3.96
N SER A 146 4.44 16.72 -5.20
CA SER A 146 4.93 17.93 -5.88
C SER A 146 4.43 19.25 -5.26
N ILE A 147 3.43 19.18 -4.37
CA ILE A 147 2.77 20.33 -3.75
C ILE A 147 3.31 20.57 -2.34
N THR A 148 3.35 19.54 -1.50
CA THR A 148 3.93 19.64 -0.15
C THR A 148 5.45 19.52 -0.16
N LYS A 149 6.04 19.10 -1.30
CA LYS A 149 7.47 18.76 -1.44
C LYS A 149 7.89 17.62 -0.50
N GLU A 150 6.94 16.84 0.00
CA GLU A 150 7.21 15.68 0.84
C GLU A 150 7.39 14.44 -0.03
N ASP A 151 8.50 13.74 0.17
CA ASP A 151 8.69 12.41 -0.38
C ASP A 151 8.38 11.36 0.67
N TRP A 152 7.63 10.36 0.26
CA TRP A 152 7.37 9.18 1.04
C TRP A 152 8.00 7.97 0.35
N ASN A 153 9.25 7.71 0.72
CA ASN A 153 9.98 6.51 0.30
C ASN A 153 9.51 5.31 1.09
N TYR A 154 9.30 4.18 0.43
CA TYR A 154 8.70 3.00 1.03
C TYR A 154 9.35 1.71 0.55
N VAL A 155 9.28 0.69 1.40
CA VAL A 155 9.64 -0.69 1.10
C VAL A 155 8.42 -1.59 1.19
N ILE A 156 8.37 -2.61 0.35
CA ILE A 156 7.34 -3.64 0.38
C ILE A 156 7.97 -4.92 0.93
N PHE A 157 7.54 -5.31 2.13
CA PHE A 157 7.79 -6.65 2.66
C PHE A 157 6.73 -7.59 2.10
N ARG A 158 7.13 -8.66 1.38
CA ARG A 158 6.15 -9.65 0.89
C ARG A 158 5.64 -10.53 2.02
N SER A 159 6.47 -10.70 3.04
CA SER A 159 6.07 -11.30 4.30
C SER A 159 6.91 -10.79 5.47
N ALA A 160 6.54 -11.13 6.70
CA ALA A 160 7.35 -10.84 7.88
C ALA A 160 8.81 -11.34 7.75
N ALA A 161 9.05 -12.42 6.99
CA ALA A 161 10.41 -12.93 6.77
C ALA A 161 11.32 -11.92 6.04
N ASP A 162 10.76 -11.07 5.17
CA ASP A 162 11.53 -10.07 4.41
C ASP A 162 12.05 -8.93 5.31
N MET A 163 11.58 -8.84 6.56
CA MET A 163 12.03 -7.83 7.53
C MET A 163 13.35 -8.22 8.22
N ALA A 164 13.78 -9.47 8.09
CA ALA A 164 15.02 -9.92 8.70
C ALA A 164 16.22 -9.10 8.21
N GLY A 165 17.00 -8.56 9.14
CA GLY A 165 18.17 -7.74 8.83
C GLY A 165 17.85 -6.29 8.45
N SER A 166 16.59 -5.87 8.46
CA SER A 166 16.21 -4.48 8.21
C SER A 166 16.06 -3.65 9.49
N PRO A 167 15.94 -2.31 9.38
CA PRO A 167 15.55 -1.46 10.51
C PRO A 167 14.24 -1.90 11.20
N TYR A 168 13.39 -2.67 10.51
CA TYR A 168 12.16 -3.21 11.05
C TYR A 168 12.27 -4.61 11.65
N ALA A 169 13.46 -5.23 11.71
CA ALA A 169 13.62 -6.60 12.20
C ALA A 169 12.99 -6.85 13.59
N SER A 170 13.00 -5.84 14.47
CA SER A 170 12.37 -5.92 15.80
C SER A 170 10.84 -5.97 15.77
N LYS A 171 10.20 -5.53 14.69
CA LYS A 171 8.75 -5.55 14.50
C LYS A 171 8.24 -6.74 13.68
N GLN A 172 9.11 -7.71 13.38
CA GLN A 172 8.77 -8.88 12.58
C GLN A 172 7.57 -9.65 13.12
N SER A 173 7.44 -9.80 14.45
CA SER A 173 6.29 -10.47 15.06
C SER A 173 4.99 -9.70 14.93
N ASP A 174 5.04 -8.36 14.94
CA ASP A 174 3.85 -7.52 14.75
C ASP A 174 3.36 -7.59 13.30
N TYR A 175 4.28 -7.60 12.34
CA TYR A 175 3.93 -7.80 10.94
C TYR A 175 3.29 -9.18 10.71
N ALA A 176 3.90 -10.24 11.24
CA ALA A 176 3.36 -11.60 11.15
C ALA A 176 1.97 -11.74 11.79
N ALA A 177 1.70 -11.00 12.87
CA ALA A 177 0.38 -10.97 13.48
C ALA A 177 -0.66 -10.31 12.56
N CYS A 178 -0.27 -9.27 11.80
CA CYS A 178 -1.16 -8.64 10.81
C CYS A 178 -1.41 -9.55 9.60
N GLU A 179 -0.41 -10.30 9.14
CA GLU A 179 -0.60 -11.29 8.08
C GLU A 179 -1.61 -12.37 8.51
N ALA A 180 -1.48 -12.87 9.74
CA ALA A 180 -2.41 -13.84 10.29
C ALA A 180 -3.82 -13.28 10.51
N ALA A 181 -3.97 -11.98 10.74
CA ALA A 181 -5.25 -11.31 10.92
C ALA A 181 -6.01 -11.05 9.60
N VAL A 182 -5.29 -11.05 8.47
CA VAL A 182 -5.85 -10.83 7.13
C VAL A 182 -5.37 -11.93 6.17
N PRO A 183 -5.78 -13.20 6.39
CA PRO A 183 -5.23 -14.36 5.67
C PRO A 183 -5.55 -14.36 4.17
N ASP A 184 -6.58 -13.62 3.75
CA ASP A 184 -6.99 -13.47 2.36
C ASP A 184 -6.19 -12.36 1.64
N PHE A 185 -5.34 -11.61 2.36
CA PHE A 185 -4.42 -10.65 1.77
C PHE A 185 -3.06 -11.30 1.49
N SER A 186 -2.54 -11.09 0.28
CA SER A 186 -1.14 -11.32 -0.03
C SER A 186 -0.64 -10.17 -0.89
N GLN A 187 0.58 -9.70 -0.62
CA GLN A 187 1.21 -8.66 -1.41
C GLN A 187 1.24 -9.07 -2.89
N SER A 188 0.65 -8.25 -3.76
CA SER A 188 0.61 -8.58 -5.18
C SER A 188 2.03 -8.62 -5.76
N THR A 189 2.36 -9.68 -6.48
CA THR A 189 3.54 -9.68 -7.34
C THR A 189 3.19 -8.82 -8.55
N PHE A 190 4.01 -7.82 -8.90
CA PHE A 190 3.85 -6.99 -10.10
C PHE A 190 3.43 -7.86 -11.29
N SER A 191 2.13 -7.86 -11.61
CA SER A 191 1.55 -8.55 -12.74
C SER A 191 1.24 -7.47 -13.74
N ALA A 192 1.96 -7.47 -14.87
CA ALA A 192 1.72 -6.55 -15.98
C ALA A 192 0.41 -6.83 -16.75
N ALA A 193 -0.50 -7.63 -16.18
CA ALA A 193 -1.79 -7.93 -16.77
C ALA A 193 -2.76 -6.80 -16.41
N ASP A 194 -3.20 -6.07 -17.43
CA ASP A 194 -4.26 -5.07 -17.36
C ASP A 194 -5.53 -5.70 -16.73
N PRO A 195 -5.94 -5.25 -15.53
CA PRO A 195 -7.13 -5.74 -14.85
C PRO A 195 -8.42 -5.56 -15.66
N GLU A 196 -8.46 -4.53 -16.52
CA GLU A 196 -9.64 -4.16 -17.29
C GLU A 196 -9.79 -5.02 -18.57
N ALA A 197 -8.68 -5.55 -19.11
CA ALA A 197 -8.64 -6.33 -20.35
C ALA A 197 -9.55 -7.57 -20.32
N ASN A 198 -9.82 -8.14 -19.14
CA ASN A 198 -10.70 -9.29 -18.95
C ASN A 198 -11.88 -9.03 -18.01
N ALA A 199 -12.24 -7.77 -17.77
CA ALA A 199 -13.34 -7.41 -16.87
C ALA A 199 -14.66 -8.10 -17.29
N SER A 200 -15.32 -8.74 -16.32
CA SER A 200 -16.58 -9.45 -16.56
C SER A 200 -17.72 -8.47 -16.89
N LYS A 201 -18.83 -8.96 -17.46
CA LYS A 201 -19.98 -8.09 -17.74
C LYS A 201 -20.61 -7.59 -16.45
N GLU A 202 -20.55 -8.42 -15.42
CA GLU A 202 -21.03 -8.18 -14.07
C GLU A 202 -20.24 -7.03 -13.43
N ASP A 203 -18.91 -7.06 -13.52
CA ASP A 203 -18.04 -5.99 -12.98
C ASP A 203 -18.30 -4.66 -13.70
N LYS A 204 -18.39 -4.69 -15.03
CA LYS A 204 -18.69 -3.48 -15.83
C LYS A 204 -20.04 -2.87 -15.45
N ALA A 205 -21.06 -3.71 -15.25
CA ALA A 205 -22.37 -3.26 -14.82
C ALA A 205 -22.36 -2.69 -13.39
N ALA A 206 -21.59 -3.30 -12.48
CA ALA A 206 -21.44 -2.82 -11.11
C ALA A 206 -20.77 -1.44 -11.06
N VAL A 207 -19.68 -1.23 -11.81
CA VAL A 207 -19.00 0.08 -11.87
C VAL A 207 -19.89 1.14 -12.54
N LEU A 208 -20.62 0.79 -13.61
CA LEU A 208 -21.59 1.70 -14.22
C LEU A 208 -22.67 2.12 -13.23
N GLN A 209 -23.21 1.17 -12.46
CA GLN A 209 -24.22 1.46 -11.43
C GLN A 209 -23.64 2.33 -10.31
N TYR A 210 -22.40 2.08 -9.92
CA TYR A 210 -21.67 2.91 -8.97
C TYR A 210 -21.54 4.37 -9.45
N ALA A 211 -21.14 4.58 -10.70
CA ALA A 211 -21.05 5.90 -11.33
C ALA A 211 -22.40 6.66 -11.32
N GLN A 212 -23.48 5.95 -11.66
CA GLN A 212 -24.83 6.50 -11.68
C GLN A 212 -25.31 6.87 -10.27
N ASN A 213 -25.04 6.02 -9.27
CA ASN A 213 -25.39 6.28 -7.88
C ASN A 213 -24.64 7.50 -7.32
N ALA A 214 -23.37 7.67 -7.68
CA ALA A 214 -22.59 8.82 -7.27
C ALA A 214 -23.11 10.12 -7.92
N ARG A 215 -23.47 10.10 -9.21
CA ARG A 215 -24.17 11.24 -9.84
C ARG A 215 -25.49 11.59 -9.15
N ALA A 216 -26.26 10.60 -8.73
CA ALA A 216 -27.51 10.82 -8.00
C ALA A 216 -27.31 11.51 -6.64
N LYS A 217 -26.11 11.42 -6.05
CA LYS A 217 -25.71 12.13 -4.82
C LYS A 217 -25.17 13.55 -5.06
N GLY A 218 -25.05 13.97 -6.32
CA GLY A 218 -24.63 15.33 -6.69
C GLY A 218 -23.24 15.45 -7.29
N PHE A 219 -22.52 14.33 -7.48
CA PHE A 219 -21.20 14.31 -8.13
C PHE A 219 -21.35 14.32 -9.66
N SER A 220 -21.78 15.45 -10.21
CA SER A 220 -22.11 15.61 -11.64
C SER A 220 -20.91 15.48 -12.59
N TRP A 221 -19.68 15.57 -12.06
CA TRP A 221 -18.43 15.41 -12.80
C TRP A 221 -18.09 13.95 -13.08
N ILE A 222 -18.78 12.98 -12.47
CA ILE A 222 -18.55 11.56 -12.72
C ILE A 222 -19.12 11.17 -14.08
N ALA A 223 -18.24 10.71 -14.97
CA ALA A 223 -18.63 10.13 -16.25
C ALA A 223 -18.97 8.63 -16.10
N ASP A 224 -19.76 8.11 -17.05
CA ASP A 224 -19.97 6.67 -17.14
C ASP A 224 -18.68 5.98 -17.62
N PRO A 225 -18.22 4.91 -16.96
CA PRO A 225 -17.06 4.14 -17.40
C PRO A 225 -17.37 3.49 -18.77
N SER A 226 -16.46 3.61 -19.72
CA SER A 226 -16.70 3.11 -21.09
C SER A 226 -15.40 2.93 -21.88
N GLY A 227 -15.50 2.29 -23.04
CA GLY A 227 -14.37 2.10 -23.95
C GLY A 227 -13.36 1.09 -23.41
N GLU A 228 -12.08 1.43 -23.54
CA GLU A 228 -10.96 0.61 -23.10
C GLU A 228 -10.82 0.55 -21.56
N HIS A 229 -11.47 1.48 -20.83
CA HIS A 229 -11.40 1.56 -19.35
C HIS A 229 -12.78 1.41 -18.70
N PRO A 230 -13.44 0.24 -18.84
CA PRO A 230 -14.81 0.04 -18.41
C PRO A 230 -14.97 -0.15 -16.89
N LEU A 231 -13.90 -0.19 -16.11
CA LEU A 231 -13.92 -0.21 -14.64
C LEU A 231 -13.44 1.10 -14.01
N THR A 232 -12.99 2.07 -14.82
CA THR A 232 -12.36 3.28 -14.31
C THR A 232 -13.31 4.48 -14.24
N ILE A 233 -13.36 5.13 -13.07
CA ILE A 233 -13.92 6.45 -12.86
C ILE A 233 -12.77 7.46 -12.85
N THR A 234 -12.71 8.29 -13.89
CA THR A 234 -11.74 9.38 -13.98
C THR A 234 -12.19 10.55 -13.11
N ILE A 235 -11.34 10.92 -12.15
CA ILE A 235 -11.39 12.18 -11.43
C ILE A 235 -10.70 13.23 -12.32
N PRO A 236 -11.37 14.35 -12.62
CA PRO A 236 -10.76 15.48 -13.32
C PRO A 236 -9.98 16.41 -12.37
N ASN A 237 -8.86 16.97 -12.83
CA ASN A 237 -8.09 17.97 -12.08
C ASN A 237 -8.81 19.32 -11.81
N THR A 238 -10.01 19.49 -12.35
CA THR A 238 -10.88 20.64 -12.10
C THR A 238 -11.76 20.48 -10.86
N VAL A 239 -11.85 19.26 -10.29
CA VAL A 239 -12.63 19.00 -9.07
C VAL A 239 -11.82 19.41 -7.85
N SER A 240 -12.44 20.10 -6.89
CA SER A 240 -11.77 20.55 -5.67
C SER A 240 -11.47 19.38 -4.72
N GLU A 241 -10.41 19.51 -3.91
CA GLU A 241 -10.04 18.52 -2.89
C GLU A 241 -11.23 18.17 -1.97
N GLU A 242 -11.98 19.19 -1.54
CA GLU A 242 -13.15 19.02 -0.68
C GLU A 242 -14.22 18.14 -1.33
N ASP A 243 -14.49 18.35 -2.61
CA ASP A 243 -15.52 17.58 -3.32
C ASP A 243 -15.07 16.14 -3.58
N VAL A 244 -13.77 15.92 -3.85
CA VAL A 244 -13.22 14.56 -3.96
C VAL A 244 -13.23 13.83 -2.62
N ARG A 245 -12.87 14.49 -1.52
CA ARG A 245 -12.97 13.91 -0.17
C ARG A 245 -14.42 13.55 0.17
N ARG A 246 -15.37 14.43 -0.16
CA ARG A 246 -16.80 14.16 0.00
C ARG A 246 -17.24 12.98 -0.84
N PHE A 247 -16.78 12.89 -2.09
CA PHE A 247 -17.07 11.75 -2.96
C PHE A 247 -16.64 10.43 -2.33
N PHE A 248 -15.40 10.32 -1.87
CA PHE A 248 -14.92 9.09 -1.25
C PHE A 248 -15.63 8.74 0.06
N GLN A 249 -16.07 9.74 0.84
CA GLN A 249 -16.87 9.51 2.04
C GLN A 249 -18.30 9.05 1.74
N GLU A 250 -18.96 9.68 0.79
CA GLU A 250 -20.36 9.41 0.49
C GLU A 250 -20.54 8.22 -0.47
N CYS A 251 -19.52 7.89 -1.25
CA CYS A 251 -19.49 6.80 -2.22
C CYS A 251 -18.28 5.88 -1.94
N PRO A 252 -18.31 5.05 -0.89
CA PRO A 252 -17.30 3.99 -0.74
C PRO A 252 -17.51 2.91 -1.81
N ALA A 253 -16.45 2.43 -2.49
CA ALA A 253 -16.59 1.34 -3.46
C ALA A 253 -17.02 0.03 -2.80
N ASN A 254 -16.59 -0.23 -1.57
CA ASN A 254 -16.76 -1.50 -0.87
C ASN A 254 -16.27 -2.67 -1.75
N ASP A 255 -17.18 -3.52 -2.21
CA ASP A 255 -16.88 -4.69 -3.07
C ASP A 255 -17.01 -4.37 -4.57
N THR A 256 -17.26 -3.11 -4.94
CA THR A 256 -17.32 -2.70 -6.34
C THR A 256 -15.90 -2.67 -6.92
N PRO A 257 -15.62 -3.33 -8.05
CA PRO A 257 -14.29 -3.38 -8.66
C PRO A 257 -13.96 -2.08 -9.43
N VAL A 258 -14.23 -0.92 -8.83
CA VAL A 258 -14.01 0.39 -9.44
C VAL A 258 -12.56 0.82 -9.30
N ILE A 259 -12.04 1.39 -10.38
CA ILE A 259 -10.72 1.98 -10.46
C ILE A 259 -10.84 3.51 -10.45
N PHE A 260 -10.00 4.25 -9.71
CA PHE A 260 -10.05 5.71 -9.68
C PHE A 260 -8.90 6.34 -10.46
N GLY A 261 -9.18 6.81 -11.67
CA GLY A 261 -8.19 7.47 -12.51
C GLY A 261 -7.95 8.92 -12.14
N TRP A 262 -6.70 9.34 -11.93
CA TRP A 262 -6.37 10.76 -11.75
C TRP A 262 -5.72 11.30 -13.02
N ILE A 263 -6.43 12.17 -13.75
CA ILE A 263 -5.91 12.78 -14.99
C ILE A 263 -5.70 14.28 -14.80
N GLY A 264 -4.46 14.72 -15.01
CA GLY A 264 -4.04 16.13 -15.01
C GLY A 264 -3.26 16.56 -13.77
N ASP A 265 -2.86 17.83 -13.76
CA ASP A 265 -2.11 18.43 -12.64
C ASP A 265 -3.07 18.91 -11.56
N TYR A 266 -3.04 18.27 -10.40
CA TYR A 266 -3.88 18.61 -9.25
C TYR A 266 -3.23 19.69 -8.39
N SER A 267 -4.07 20.54 -7.79
CA SER A 267 -3.64 21.56 -6.81
C SER A 267 -3.60 21.04 -5.38
N TYR A 268 -3.83 19.74 -5.18
CA TYR A 268 -3.79 19.04 -3.90
C TYR A 268 -3.18 17.65 -4.06
N ASP A 269 -2.81 17.05 -2.93
CA ASP A 269 -2.23 15.71 -2.87
C ASP A 269 -3.31 14.65 -3.11
N THR A 270 -3.36 14.10 -4.33
CA THR A 270 -4.31 13.05 -4.72
C THR A 270 -4.12 11.77 -3.88
N PHE A 271 -2.88 11.47 -3.49
CA PHE A 271 -2.58 10.31 -2.66
C PHE A 271 -3.09 10.51 -1.22
N ALA A 272 -2.85 11.67 -0.60
CA ALA A 272 -3.40 11.96 0.73
C ALA A 272 -4.93 12.01 0.76
N VAL A 273 -5.57 12.44 -0.35
CA VAL A 273 -7.03 12.39 -0.47
C VAL A 273 -7.53 10.95 -0.53
N GLN A 274 -6.88 10.09 -1.31
CA GLN A 274 -7.25 8.67 -1.46
C GLN A 274 -6.95 7.83 -0.21
N GLN A 275 -5.88 8.13 0.55
CA GLN A 275 -5.55 7.42 1.80
C GLN A 275 -6.48 7.77 2.97
N ALA A 276 -7.13 8.94 2.94
CA ALA A 276 -8.08 9.36 3.98
C ALA A 276 -9.41 8.57 3.97
N MET A 277 -9.51 7.54 3.13
CA MET A 277 -10.65 6.63 3.01
C MET A 277 -10.69 5.53 4.08
N ASN A 278 -9.71 5.51 5.00
CA ASN A 278 -9.56 4.54 6.09
C ASN A 278 -10.32 4.92 7.37
#